data_AF-A0A5N5Z929-F1
#
_entry.id   AF-A0A5N5Z929-F1
#
_cell.length_a   1.000
_cell.length_b   1.000
_cell.length_c   1.000
_cell.angle_alpha   90.00
_cell.angle_beta   90.00
_cell.angle_gamma   90.00
#
_symmetry.space_group_name_H-M   'P 1'
#
loop_
_entity.id
_entity.type
_entity.pdbx_description
1 polymer ?
#
loop_
_entity_poly.entity_id
_entity_poly.type
_entity_poly.pdbx_seq_one_letter_code
_entity_poly.pdbx_strand_id
1 'polypeptide(L)'
;MKKRKIISVLLLIVGVILSISFILKIQFPLGFEAYFKREYYKQFGSLVLSIELLIAGYYLFQEHKKANFTLALFGFTALLDLLFNQIGLFVSLMPLYGTIIISICALLCLWITFSNSFKLSPMTLLKTIVSFILGVFTELFFNL
;
A
#
# COMPACT_ATOMS: atom_id res chain seq x y z
N MET A 1 -23.45 -6.39 -0.53
CA MET A 1 -22.88 -6.72 -1.87
C MET A 1 -22.59 -5.49 -2.73
N LYS A 2 -23.58 -4.63 -3.07
CA LYS A 2 -23.34 -3.43 -3.92
C LYS A 2 -22.29 -2.47 -3.34
N LYS A 3 -22.38 -2.13 -2.05
CA LYS A 3 -21.43 -1.22 -1.36
C LYS A 3 -19.98 -1.71 -1.44
N ARG A 4 -19.73 -3.01 -1.21
CA ARG A 4 -18.40 -3.62 -1.30
C ARG A 4 -17.80 -3.44 -2.69
N LYS A 5 -18.55 -3.80 -3.74
CA LYS A 5 -18.09 -3.68 -5.12
C LYS A 5 -17.78 -2.23 -5.48
N ILE A 6 -18.62 -1.28 -5.06
CA ILE A 6 -18.38 0.16 -5.28
C ILE A 6 -17.06 0.58 -4.63
N ILE A 7 -16.86 0.27 -3.33
CA ILE A 7 -15.61 0.61 -2.63
C ILE A 7 -14.41 -0.06 -3.30
N SER A 8 -14.52 -1.33 -3.69
CA SER A 8 -13.44 -2.05 -4.36
C SER A 8 -13.05 -1.39 -5.68
N VAL A 9 -14.05 -1.00 -6.49
CA VAL A 9 -13.83 -0.30 -7.76
C VAL A 9 -13.18 1.07 -7.52
N LEU A 10 -13.61 1.81 -6.50
CA LEU A 10 -12.97 3.08 -6.12
C LEU A 10 -11.50 2.89 -5.74
N LEU A 11 -11.19 1.90 -4.89
CA LEU A 11 -9.80 1.58 -4.52
C LEU A 11 -8.96 1.17 -5.74
N LEU A 12 -9.53 0.38 -6.64
CA LEU A 12 -8.88 -0.01 -7.90
C LEU A 12 -8.58 1.19 -8.79
N ILE A 13 -9.55 2.09 -8.99
CA ILE A 13 -9.36 3.31 -9.79
C ILE A 13 -8.24 4.17 -9.20
N VAL A 14 -8.26 4.40 -7.88
CA VAL A 14 -7.21 5.15 -7.19
C VAL A 14 -5.85 4.47 -7.37
N GLY A 15 -5.77 3.15 -7.15
CA GLY A 15 -4.55 2.38 -7.33
C GLY A 15 -3.99 2.46 -8.75
N VAL A 16 -4.83 2.43 -9.79
CA VAL A 16 -4.40 2.55 -11.19
C VAL A 16 -3.84 3.95 -11.44
N ILE A 17 -4.58 4.99 -11.06
CA ILE A 17 -4.19 6.39 -11.28
C ILE A 17 -2.84 6.68 -10.60
N LEU A 18 -2.67 6.25 -9.34
CA LEU A 18 -1.43 6.45 -8.60
C LEU A 18 -0.28 5.62 -9.20
N SER A 19 -0.53 4.38 -9.59
CA SER A 19 0.50 3.54 -10.21
C SER A 19 1.02 4.15 -11.51
N ILE A 20 0.14 4.68 -12.35
CA ILE A 20 0.52 5.41 -13.57
C ILE A 20 1.30 6.69 -13.20
N SER A 21 0.85 7.44 -12.19
CA SER A 21 1.54 8.66 -11.76
C SER A 21 2.96 8.39 -11.24
N PHE A 22 3.15 7.31 -10.50
CA PHE A 22 4.45 6.96 -9.90
C PHE A 22 5.38 6.29 -10.90
N ILE A 23 4.90 5.39 -11.76
CA ILE A 23 5.75 4.74 -12.76
C ILE A 23 6.35 5.75 -13.74
N LEU A 24 5.61 6.80 -14.10
CA LEU A 24 6.07 7.88 -14.98
C LEU A 24 7.16 8.75 -14.33
N LYS A 25 7.35 8.67 -13.01
CA LYS A 25 8.39 9.41 -12.28
C LYS A 25 9.67 8.60 -12.07
N ILE A 26 9.65 7.30 -12.35
CA ILE A 26 10.83 6.44 -12.18
C ILE A 26 11.86 6.80 -13.24
N GLN A 27 13.07 7.09 -12.79
CA GLN A 27 14.20 7.39 -13.66
C GLN A 27 15.01 6.12 -13.89
N PHE A 28 15.02 5.65 -15.13
CA PHE A 28 15.83 4.50 -15.52
C PHE A 28 17.30 4.94 -15.68
N PRO A 29 18.22 4.31 -14.94
CA PRO A 29 19.61 4.71 -14.99
C PRO A 29 20.27 4.27 -16.31
N LEU A 30 21.29 5.01 -16.73
CA LEU A 30 22.16 4.64 -17.84
C LEU A 30 23.29 3.74 -17.34
N GLY A 31 23.40 2.54 -17.89
CA GLY A 31 24.46 1.57 -17.56
C GLY A 31 24.04 0.51 -16.54
N PHE A 32 24.61 -0.69 -16.67
CA PHE A 32 24.20 -1.89 -15.92
C PHE A 32 24.48 -1.78 -14.41
N GLU A 33 25.61 -1.20 -14.01
CA GLU A 33 26.01 -1.06 -12.60
C GLU A 33 25.01 -0.27 -11.76
N ALA A 34 24.37 0.73 -12.36
CA ALA A 34 23.43 1.59 -11.65
C ALA A 34 22.11 0.89 -11.29
N TYR A 35 21.76 -0.22 -11.96
CA TYR A 35 20.62 -1.04 -11.56
C TYR A 35 20.85 -1.78 -10.24
N PHE A 36 22.10 -2.02 -9.84
CA PHE A 36 22.43 -2.68 -8.58
C PHE A 36 22.56 -1.71 -7.40
N LYS A 37 22.39 -0.40 -7.66
CA LYS A 37 22.44 0.61 -6.61
C LYS A 37 21.11 0.69 -5.87
N ARG A 38 21.17 0.76 -4.53
CA ARG A 38 19.98 0.81 -3.68
C ARG A 38 19.11 2.04 -3.97
N GLU A 39 19.75 3.15 -4.33
CA GLU A 39 19.10 4.42 -4.67
C GLU A 39 18.10 4.28 -5.83
N TYR A 40 18.36 3.36 -6.77
CA TYR A 40 17.43 3.07 -7.86
C TYR A 40 16.13 2.45 -7.33
N TYR A 41 16.24 1.49 -6.41
CA TYR A 41 15.09 0.80 -5.85
C TYR A 41 14.23 1.68 -4.95
N LYS A 42 14.80 2.71 -4.31
CA LYS A 42 14.03 3.64 -3.46
C LYS A 42 12.87 4.33 -4.19
N GLN A 43 13.03 4.57 -5.49
CA GLN A 43 12.02 5.20 -6.33
C GLN A 43 10.73 4.36 -6.46
N PHE A 44 10.80 3.05 -6.19
CA PHE A 44 9.67 2.14 -6.32
C PHE A 44 8.78 2.11 -5.07
N GLY A 45 9.18 2.70 -3.93
CA GLY A 45 8.40 2.63 -2.69
C GLY A 45 6.94 3.09 -2.88
N SER A 46 6.73 4.28 -3.46
CA SER A 46 5.39 4.80 -3.74
C SER A 46 4.60 3.93 -4.73
N LEU A 47 5.28 3.33 -5.71
CA LEU A 47 4.64 2.42 -6.68
C LEU A 47 4.21 1.11 -6.01
N VAL A 48 5.00 0.59 -5.07
CA VAL A 48 4.65 -0.62 -4.33
C VAL A 48 3.40 -0.39 -3.49
N LEU A 49 3.28 0.76 -2.81
CA LEU A 49 2.05 1.12 -2.09
C LEU A 49 0.82 1.18 -3.01
N SER A 50 0.93 1.74 -4.23
CA SER A 50 -0.20 1.76 -5.16
C SER A 50 -0.53 0.37 -5.71
N ILE A 51 0.47 -0.52 -5.89
CA ILE A 51 0.25 -1.92 -6.26
C ILE A 51 -0.42 -2.70 -5.12
N GLU A 52 0.00 -2.50 -3.86
CA GLU A 52 -0.65 -3.12 -2.70
C GLU A 52 -2.13 -2.71 -2.62
N LEU A 53 -2.45 -1.44 -2.88
CA LEU A 53 -3.82 -0.95 -2.98
C LEU A 53 -4.61 -1.64 -4.09
N LEU A 54 -4.02 -1.85 -5.27
CA LEU A 54 -4.64 -2.57 -6.38
C LEU A 54 -4.96 -4.02 -6.00
N ILE A 55 -3.99 -4.72 -5.40
CA ILE A 55 -4.16 -6.11 -4.96
C ILE A 55 -5.27 -6.20 -3.91
N ALA A 56 -5.26 -5.30 -2.93
CA ALA A 56 -6.27 -5.25 -1.87
C ALA A 56 -7.67 -4.95 -2.44
N GLY A 57 -7.78 -3.97 -3.34
CA GLY A 57 -9.02 -3.64 -4.05
C GLY A 57 -9.55 -4.81 -4.88
N TYR A 58 -8.67 -5.53 -5.59
CA TYR A 58 -9.04 -6.69 -6.39
C TYR A 58 -9.56 -7.84 -5.53
N TYR A 59 -8.87 -8.19 -4.42
CA TYR A 59 -9.35 -9.23 -3.52
C TYR A 59 -10.67 -8.86 -2.83
N LEU A 60 -10.86 -7.58 -2.50
CA LEU A 60 -12.14 -7.10 -1.97
C LEU A 60 -13.26 -7.22 -3.01
N PHE A 61 -12.98 -6.94 -4.28
CA PHE A 61 -13.94 -7.08 -5.38
C PHE A 61 -14.39 -8.54 -5.54
N GLN A 62 -13.43 -9.46 -5.55
CA GLN A 62 -13.65 -10.91 -5.71
C GLN A 62 -14.19 -11.62 -4.47
N GLU A 63 -14.42 -10.90 -3.36
CA GLU A 63 -14.89 -11.52 -2.12
C GLU A 63 -13.90 -12.57 -1.58
N HIS A 64 -12.61 -12.39 -1.85
CA HIS A 64 -11.61 -13.41 -1.58
C HIS A 64 -11.28 -13.50 -0.08
N LYS A 65 -10.99 -14.72 0.41
CA LYS A 65 -10.64 -14.98 1.83
C LYS A 65 -9.38 -14.24 2.31
N LYS A 66 -8.58 -13.69 1.40
CA LYS A 66 -7.37 -12.90 1.70
C LYS A 66 -7.64 -11.39 1.73
N ALA A 67 -8.84 -10.92 1.39
CA ALA A 67 -9.13 -9.48 1.23
C ALA A 67 -8.82 -8.67 2.50
N ASN A 68 -9.32 -9.11 3.67
CA ASN A 68 -9.05 -8.43 4.93
C ASN A 68 -7.55 -8.39 5.26
N PHE A 69 -6.81 -9.47 4.96
CA PHE A 69 -5.37 -9.50 5.16
C PHE A 69 -4.64 -8.48 4.27
N THR A 70 -4.97 -8.44 2.99
CA THR A 70 -4.31 -7.51 2.05
C THR A 70 -4.70 -6.05 2.27
N LEU A 71 -5.93 -5.78 2.72
CA LEU A 71 -6.35 -4.44 3.13
C LEU A 71 -5.61 -3.96 4.37
N ALA A 72 -5.40 -4.85 5.35
CA ALA A 72 -4.58 -4.53 6.51
C ALA A 72 -3.12 -4.34 6.17
N LEU A 73 -2.54 -5.21 5.33
CA LEU A 73 -1.16 -5.07 4.87
C LEU A 73 -0.95 -3.68 4.25
N PHE A 74 -1.72 -3.34 3.20
CA PHE A 74 -1.68 -2.03 2.58
C PHE A 74 -1.88 -0.90 3.60
N GLY A 75 -2.89 -1.02 4.46
CA GLY A 75 -3.21 0.01 5.45
C GLY A 75 -2.08 0.25 6.45
N PHE A 76 -1.38 -0.79 6.88
CA PHE A 76 -0.21 -0.66 7.74
C PHE A 76 0.99 -0.11 6.99
N THR A 77 1.34 -0.66 5.82
CA THR A 77 2.48 -0.18 5.01
C THR A 77 2.36 1.33 4.75
N ALA A 78 1.18 1.77 4.28
CA ALA A 78 0.91 3.17 3.97
C ALA A 78 1.00 4.12 5.17
N LEU A 79 0.50 3.72 6.34
CA LEU A 79 0.59 4.56 7.55
C LEU A 79 1.99 4.54 8.15
N LEU A 80 2.73 3.44 7.98
CA LEU A 80 4.13 3.36 8.42
C LEU A 80 5.03 4.29 7.60
N ASP A 81 4.84 4.40 6.28
CA ASP A 81 5.55 5.40 5.46
C ASP A 81 5.38 6.82 6.06
N LEU A 82 4.13 7.20 6.35
CA LEU A 82 3.81 8.50 6.96
C LEU A 82 4.48 8.67 8.33
N LEU A 83 4.34 7.68 9.21
CA LEU A 83 4.86 7.74 10.56
C LEU A 83 6.40 7.79 10.57
N PHE A 84 7.06 6.94 9.78
CA PHE A 84 8.51 6.88 9.68
C PHE A 84 9.10 8.16 9.10
N ASN A 85 8.44 8.75 8.11
CA ASN A 85 8.82 10.05 7.59
C ASN A 85 8.66 11.18 8.65
N GLN A 86 7.58 11.15 9.44
CA GLN A 86 7.34 12.17 10.48
C GLN A 86 8.33 12.09 11.65
N ILE A 87 8.74 10.88 12.07
CA ILE A 87 9.73 10.71 13.14
C ILE A 87 11.17 10.86 12.64
N GLY A 88 11.37 11.08 11.33
CA GLY A 88 12.69 11.29 10.72
C GLY A 88 13.51 10.01 10.52
N LEU A 89 12.87 8.84 10.44
CA LEU A 89 13.55 7.56 10.22
C LEU A 89 14.11 7.47 8.77
N PHE A 90 13.39 8.04 7.81
CA PHE A 90 13.85 8.29 6.43
C PHE A 90 13.08 9.47 5.83
N VAL A 91 13.51 9.94 4.66
CA VAL A 91 12.76 10.92 3.86
C VAL A 91 11.98 10.18 2.79
N SER A 92 10.65 10.19 2.90
CA SER A 92 9.79 9.55 1.90
C SER A 92 9.86 10.31 0.57
N LEU A 93 10.04 9.56 -0.53
CA LEU A 93 10.00 10.11 -1.88
C LEU A 93 8.56 10.32 -2.38
N MET A 94 7.56 9.94 -1.57
CA MET A 94 6.16 10.06 -1.94
C MET A 94 5.73 11.53 -1.99
N PRO A 95 5.17 12.01 -3.12
CA PRO A 95 4.69 13.38 -3.20
C PRO A 95 3.47 13.60 -2.31
N LEU A 96 3.31 14.83 -1.80
CA LEU A 96 2.27 15.17 -0.81
C LEU A 96 0.85 14.73 -1.21
N TYR A 97 0.46 14.91 -2.48
CA TYR A 97 -0.85 14.46 -2.96
C TYR A 97 -1.02 12.94 -2.84
N GLY A 98 0.04 12.18 -3.11
CA GLY A 98 0.08 10.73 -2.99
C GLY A 98 -0.07 10.32 -1.53
N THR A 99 0.68 10.96 -0.64
CA THR A 99 0.62 10.73 0.81
C THR A 99 -0.79 10.95 1.35
N ILE A 100 -1.45 12.05 0.98
CA ILE A 100 -2.82 12.36 1.46
C ILE A 100 -3.81 11.30 0.96
N ILE A 101 -3.81 10.99 -0.34
CA ILE A 101 -4.75 10.04 -0.94
C ILE A 101 -4.55 8.64 -0.36
N ILE A 102 -3.30 8.17 -0.31
CA ILE A 102 -2.96 6.84 0.23
C ILE A 102 -3.31 6.75 1.71
N SER A 103 -3.07 7.78 2.51
CA SER A 103 -3.42 7.79 3.94
C SER A 103 -4.93 7.66 4.15
N ILE A 104 -5.74 8.37 3.36
CA ILE A 104 -7.22 8.24 3.42
C ILE A 104 -7.65 6.82 3.06
N CYS A 105 -7.08 6.26 1.98
CA CYS A 105 -7.35 4.89 1.58
C CYS A 105 -6.91 3.89 2.66
N ALA A 106 -5.77 4.11 3.31
CA ALA A 106 -5.22 3.25 4.35
C ALA A 106 -6.13 3.20 5.56
N LEU A 107 -6.57 4.35 6.06
CA LEU A 107 -7.53 4.43 7.16
C LEU A 107 -8.85 3.73 6.82
N LEU A 108 -9.36 3.91 5.60
CA LEU A 108 -10.55 3.22 5.13
C LEU A 108 -10.35 1.69 5.09
N CYS A 109 -9.19 1.22 4.61
CA CYS A 109 -8.86 -0.21 4.50
C CYS A 109 -8.74 -0.86 5.88
N LEU A 110 -8.08 -0.20 6.84
CA LEU A 110 -8.00 -0.68 8.23
C LEU A 110 -9.37 -0.69 8.88
N TRP A 111 -10.18 0.35 8.68
CA TRP A 111 -11.55 0.38 9.18
C TRP A 111 -12.37 -0.80 8.67
N ILE A 112 -12.36 -1.05 7.35
CA ILE A 112 -13.08 -2.19 6.73
C ILE A 112 -12.59 -3.52 7.32
N THR A 113 -11.29 -3.65 7.52
CA THR A 113 -10.67 -4.88 8.01
C THR A 113 -11.07 -5.18 9.45
N PHE A 114 -10.92 -4.22 10.37
CA PHE A 114 -11.18 -4.44 11.80
C PHE A 114 -12.66 -4.44 12.16
N SER A 115 -13.49 -3.68 11.44
CA SER A 115 -14.95 -3.77 11.58
C SER A 115 -15.54 -5.06 11.00
N ASN A 116 -14.74 -5.82 10.25
CA ASN A 116 -15.17 -6.98 9.47
C ASN A 116 -16.46 -6.69 8.66
N SER A 117 -16.53 -5.50 8.06
CA SER A 117 -17.74 -4.93 7.45
C SER A 117 -18.41 -5.82 6.39
N PHE A 118 -17.65 -6.72 5.76
CA PHE A 118 -18.14 -7.58 4.68
C PHE A 118 -18.12 -9.08 5.02
N LYS A 119 -17.84 -9.45 6.27
CA LYS A 119 -17.87 -10.85 6.77
C LYS A 119 -17.08 -11.85 5.90
N LEU A 120 -15.95 -11.43 5.31
CA LEU A 120 -15.16 -12.24 4.36
C LEU A 120 -14.33 -13.31 5.07
N SER A 121 -13.47 -12.86 5.98
CA SER A 121 -12.69 -13.73 6.86
C SER A 121 -12.28 -12.92 8.08
N PRO A 122 -12.53 -13.39 9.31
CA PRO A 122 -12.12 -12.65 10.49
C PRO A 122 -10.60 -12.44 10.49
N MET A 123 -10.20 -11.22 10.83
CA MET A 123 -8.80 -10.88 11.03
C MET A 123 -8.39 -11.42 12.40
N THR A 124 -7.57 -12.47 12.42
CA THR A 124 -7.01 -12.99 13.66
C THR A 124 -5.81 -12.16 14.08
N LEU A 125 -5.49 -12.15 15.37
CA LEU A 125 -4.34 -11.42 15.91
C LEU A 125 -3.03 -11.79 15.20
N LEU A 126 -2.83 -13.08 14.89
CA LEU A 126 -1.67 -13.54 14.11
C LEU A 126 -1.61 -12.90 12.72
N LYS A 127 -2.73 -12.85 11.99
CA LYS A 127 -2.77 -12.21 10.67
C LYS A 127 -2.48 -10.72 10.76
N THR A 128 -2.97 -10.04 11.80
CA THR A 128 -2.70 -8.61 12.04
C THR A 128 -1.22 -8.36 12.28
N ILE A 129 -0.59 -9.14 13.16
CA ILE A 129 0.85 -9.04 13.44
C ILE A 129 1.65 -9.30 12.17
N VAL A 130 1.32 -10.36 11.41
CA VAL A 130 2.02 -10.68 10.16
C VAL A 130 1.86 -9.55 9.14
N SER A 131 0.65 -9.00 8.95
CA SER A 131 0.47 -7.87 8.02
C SER A 131 1.24 -6.63 8.45
N PHE A 132 1.32 -6.36 9.75
CA PHE A 132 2.09 -5.24 10.28
C PHE A 132 3.59 -5.43 10.07
N ILE A 133 4.13 -6.60 10.44
CA ILE A 133 5.55 -6.93 10.27
C ILE A 133 5.95 -6.86 8.79
N LEU A 134 5.13 -7.40 7.89
CA LEU A 134 5.38 -7.31 6.46
C LEU A 134 5.38 -5.86 5.97
N GLY A 135 4.44 -5.03 6.44
CA GLY A 135 4.43 -3.59 6.13
C GLY A 135 5.70 -2.89 6.59
N VAL A 136 6.20 -3.18 7.80
CA VAL A 136 7.48 -2.67 8.30
C VAL A 136 8.64 -3.10 7.39
N PHE A 137 8.70 -4.37 7.00
CA PHE A 137 9.75 -4.86 6.10
C PHE A 137 9.70 -4.19 4.72
N THR A 138 8.51 -4.02 4.14
CA THR A 138 8.34 -3.32 2.86
C THR A 138 8.86 -1.89 2.96
N GLU A 139 8.46 -1.15 3.99
CA GLU A 139 8.90 0.24 4.18
C GLU A 139 10.41 0.37 4.39
N LEU A 140 10.99 -0.49 5.23
CA LEU A 140 12.44 -0.46 5.47
C LEU A 140 13.26 -0.86 4.24
N PHE A 141 12.73 -1.76 3.40
CA PHE A 141 13.42 -2.18 2.18
C PHE A 141 13.49 -1.05 1.15
N PHE A 142 12.38 -0.32 0.95
CA PHE A 142 12.31 0.72 -0.06
C PHE A 142 12.82 2.10 0.40
N ASN A 143 12.75 2.42 1.69
CA ASN A 143 13.04 3.79 2.14
C ASN A 143 14.32 3.94 2.97
N LEU A 144 14.69 2.95 3.79
CA LEU A 144 16.02 2.92 4.43
C LEU A 144 17.08 2.61 3.37
#